data_AF-A0A957HIF7-F1
#
_entry.id   AF-A0A957HIF7-F1
#
_cell.length_a   1.000
_cell.length_b   1.000
_cell.length_c   1.000
_cell.angle_alpha   90.00
_cell.angle_beta   90.00
_cell.angle_gamma   90.00
#
_symmetry.space_group_name_H-M   'P 1'
#
loop_
_entity.id
_entity.type
_entity.pdbx_description
1 polymer ?
#
loop_
_entity_poly.entity_id
_entity_poly.type
_entity_poly.pdbx_seq_one_letter_code
_entity_poly.pdbx_strand_id
1 'polypeptide(L)'
;MTTETSQIYIPLLDEGTLVIRPTEGKQVKENIFLILPTENYDPSAELWMFPPGSIVECKREIWENEEVWVARNSFKDLNLPNKVE
;
A
#
# COMPACT_ATOMS: atom_id res chain seq x y z
N MET A 1 -1.67 13.38 -18.65
CA MET A 1 -1.80 13.35 -17.17
C MET A 1 -0.54 12.71 -16.64
N THR A 2 0.41 13.50 -16.16
CA THR A 2 1.60 12.99 -15.46
C THR A 2 1.10 12.30 -14.20
N THR A 3 1.34 11.00 -14.08
CA THR A 3 1.02 10.31 -12.84
C THR A 3 2.29 10.27 -12.01
N GLU A 4 2.23 10.95 -10.87
CA GLU A 4 3.36 11.05 -9.96
C GLU A 4 3.49 9.75 -9.17
N THR A 5 4.70 9.22 -9.17
CA THR A 5 5.10 8.10 -8.32
C THR A 5 5.66 8.68 -7.03
N SER A 6 5.29 8.09 -5.90
CA SER A 6 5.78 8.47 -4.57
C SER A 6 6.17 7.24 -3.78
N GLN A 7 7.14 7.38 -2.89
CA GLN A 7 7.44 6.33 -1.92
C GLN A 7 6.30 6.25 -0.90
N ILE A 8 5.77 5.05 -0.72
CA ILE A 8 4.80 4.70 0.32
C ILE A 8 5.32 3.50 1.10
N TYR A 9 4.75 3.26 2.26
CA TYR A 9 5.15 2.21 3.17
C TYR A 9 3.99 1.26 3.42
N ILE A 10 4.27 -0.04 3.30
CA ILE A 10 3.28 -1.10 3.49
C ILE A 10 3.58 -1.83 4.79
N PRO A 11 2.62 -1.92 5.72
CA PRO A 11 2.76 -2.78 6.89
C PRO A 11 2.91 -4.25 6.48
N LEU A 12 3.82 -4.95 7.15
CA LEU A 12 3.92 -6.41 7.04
C LEU A 12 2.96 -7.08 8.04
N LEU A 13 2.48 -8.24 7.66
CA LEU A 13 1.73 -9.17 8.50
C LEU A 13 2.70 -10.16 9.16
N ASP A 14 2.29 -10.76 10.27
CA ASP A 14 2.97 -11.89 10.93
C ASP A 14 4.40 -11.63 11.46
N GLU A 15 4.84 -10.38 11.53
CA GLU A 15 6.16 -10.00 12.09
C GLU A 15 6.19 -9.96 13.63
N GLY A 16 5.04 -10.13 14.30
CA GLY A 16 4.90 -10.00 15.77
C GLY A 16 5.11 -8.58 16.31
N THR A 17 5.47 -7.63 15.43
CA THR A 17 5.61 -6.19 15.67
C THR A 17 5.18 -5.42 14.44
N LEU A 18 5.02 -4.09 14.56
CA LEU A 18 4.70 -3.24 13.42
C LEU A 18 5.96 -2.97 12.59
N VAL A 19 6.15 -3.76 11.53
CA VAL A 19 7.18 -3.54 10.51
C VAL A 19 6.54 -2.91 9.28
N ILE A 20 7.21 -1.94 8.67
CA ILE A 20 6.80 -1.32 7.42
C ILE A 20 7.88 -1.47 6.35
N ARG A 21 7.47 -1.73 5.10
CA ARG A 21 8.38 -1.83 3.95
C ARG A 21 8.15 -0.70 2.96
N PRO A 22 9.22 -0.02 2.46
CA PRO A 22 9.08 0.98 1.43
C PRO A 22 8.74 0.32 0.08
N THR A 23 7.91 0.99 -0.70
CA THR A 23 7.58 0.64 -2.08
C THR A 23 7.19 1.90 -2.85
N GLU A 24 7.02 1.76 -4.17
CA GLU A 24 6.46 2.81 -4.99
C GLU A 24 4.94 2.71 -5.07
N GLY A 25 4.29 3.87 -4.99
CA GLY A 25 2.86 4.04 -5.22
C GLY A 25 2.61 5.09 -6.29
N LYS A 26 1.73 4.78 -7.24
CA LYS A 26 1.23 5.75 -8.22
C LYS A 26 0.06 6.50 -7.59
N GLN A 27 0.18 7.82 -7.43
CA GLN A 27 -0.89 8.61 -6.84
C GLN A 27 -2.10 8.66 -7.77
N VAL A 28 -3.25 8.21 -7.26
CA VAL A 28 -4.52 8.20 -7.99
C VAL A 28 -5.35 9.44 -7.61
N LYS A 29 -5.35 9.79 -6.32
CA LYS A 29 -5.97 10.99 -5.74
C LYS A 29 -5.18 11.41 -4.50
N GLU A 30 -5.57 12.51 -3.87
CA GLU A 30 -5.06 12.88 -2.55
C GLU A 30 -5.16 11.68 -1.59
N ASN A 31 -4.03 11.32 -0.97
CA ASN A 31 -3.88 10.19 -0.06
C ASN A 31 -4.20 8.80 -0.63
N ILE A 32 -4.57 8.67 -1.91
CA ILE A 32 -4.94 7.38 -2.53
C ILE A 32 -3.88 6.96 -3.54
N PHE A 33 -3.33 5.76 -3.37
CA PHE A 33 -2.22 5.24 -4.17
C PHE A 33 -2.53 3.84 -4.71
N LEU A 34 -2.13 3.58 -5.95
CA LEU A 34 -1.99 2.23 -6.50
C LEU A 34 -0.59 1.73 -6.16
N ILE A 35 -0.49 0.62 -5.42
CA ILE A 35 0.79 -0.02 -5.10
C ILE A 35 1.38 -0.58 -6.39
N LEU A 36 2.58 -0.14 -6.74
CA LEU A 36 3.28 -0.64 -7.93
C LEU A 36 3.96 -1.97 -7.65
N PRO A 37 4.12 -2.84 -8.67
CA PRO A 37 4.96 -4.02 -8.58
C PRO A 37 6.39 -3.66 -8.18
N THR A 38 6.97 -4.42 -7.26
CA THR A 38 8.40 -4.37 -6.96
C THR A 38 9.01 -5.70 -7.38
N GLU A 39 10.20 -5.67 -7.99
CA GLU A 39 10.86 -6.90 -8.49
C GLU A 39 11.20 -7.89 -7.37
N ASN A 40 11.30 -7.40 -6.14
CA ASN A 40 11.74 -8.18 -4.97
C ASN A 40 10.57 -8.62 -4.05
N TYR A 41 9.32 -8.36 -4.40
CA TYR A 41 8.19 -8.83 -3.59
C TYR A 41 7.91 -10.32 -3.84
N ASP A 42 8.16 -11.15 -2.83
CA ASP A 42 7.79 -12.56 -2.80
C ASP A 42 6.77 -12.81 -1.67
N PRO A 43 5.49 -13.08 -1.98
CA PRO A 43 4.46 -13.31 -0.97
C PRO A 43 4.67 -14.60 -0.16
N SER A 44 5.56 -15.50 -0.58
CA SER A 44 5.96 -16.67 0.19
C SER A 44 7.05 -16.38 1.23
N ALA A 45 7.75 -15.25 1.09
CA ALA A 45 8.81 -14.80 1.99
C ALA A 45 8.36 -13.65 2.91
N GLU A 46 7.59 -12.67 2.39
CA GLU A 46 7.08 -11.53 3.16
C GLU A 46 5.60 -11.28 2.85
N LEU A 47 4.76 -11.30 3.89
CA LEU A 47 3.32 -11.06 3.76
C LEU A 47 3.01 -9.58 3.93
N TRP A 48 2.81 -8.87 2.83
CA TRP A 48 2.37 -7.48 2.86
C TRP A 48 0.88 -7.40 3.19
N MET A 49 0.50 -6.45 4.04
CA MET A 49 -0.92 -6.17 4.34
C MET A 49 -1.71 -5.83 3.08
N PHE A 50 -1.06 -5.18 2.12
CA PHE A 50 -1.62 -4.85 0.81
C PHE A 50 -0.63 -5.24 -0.29
N PRO A 51 -0.95 -6.23 -1.13
CA PRO A 51 -0.05 -6.67 -2.20
C PRO A 51 0.00 -5.65 -3.36
N PRO A 52 1.03 -5.71 -4.21
CA PRO A 52 1.08 -4.91 -5.44
C PRO A 52 -0.19 -5.01 -6.29
N GLY A 53 -0.55 -3.91 -6.93
CA GLY A 53 -1.81 -3.75 -7.67
C GLY A 53 -3.01 -3.36 -6.80
N SER A 54 -2.88 -3.34 -5.48
CA SER A 54 -3.93 -2.83 -4.59
C SER A 54 -4.03 -1.31 -4.66
N ILE A 55 -5.26 -0.78 -4.60
CA ILE A 55 -5.50 0.64 -4.36
C ILE A 55 -5.74 0.82 -2.86
N VAL A 56 -4.97 1.71 -2.25
CA VAL A 56 -4.93 1.95 -0.81
C VAL A 56 -5.06 3.42 -0.48
N GLU A 57 -5.64 3.70 0.68
CA GLU A 57 -5.54 4.99 1.34
C GLU A 57 -4.32 4.98 2.26
N CYS A 58 -3.44 5.95 2.04
CA CYS A 58 -2.27 6.19 2.86
C CYS A 58 -2.52 7.32 3.85
N LYS A 59 -1.95 7.19 5.05
CA LYS A 59 -1.90 8.27 6.04
C LYS A 59 -0.47 8.78 6.18
N ARG A 60 -0.34 10.07 6.47
CA ARG A 60 0.95 10.65 6.86
C ARG A 60 1.23 10.32 8.32
N GLU A 61 2.38 9.74 8.58
CA GLU A 61 2.83 9.34 9.91
C GLU A 61 4.29 9.73 10.12
N ILE A 62 4.67 10.00 11.36
CA ILE A 62 6.06 10.27 11.70
C ILE A 62 6.75 8.96 12.07
N TRP A 63 7.74 8.56 11.28
CA TRP A 63 8.61 7.42 11.51
C TRP A 63 10.07 7.89 11.51
N GLU A 64 10.82 7.59 12.57
CA GLU A 64 12.22 8.04 12.73
C GLU A 64 12.41 9.58 12.59
N ASN A 65 11.39 10.37 12.94
CA ASN A 65 11.30 11.83 12.76
C ASN A 65 11.09 12.31 11.31
N GLU A 66 10.75 11.42 10.39
CA GLU A 66 10.37 11.74 9.01
C GLU A 66 8.87 11.51 8.80
N GLU A 67 8.21 12.41 8.05
CA GLU A 67 6.83 12.21 7.63
C GLU A 67 6.77 11.28 6.41
N VAL A 68 6.09 10.14 6.56
CA VAL A 68 5.98 9.11 5.53
C VAL A 68 4.53 8.73 5.25
N TRP A 69 4.26 8.27 4.03
CA TRP A 69 2.96 7.72 3.63
C TRP A 69 2.87 6.25 4.02
N VAL A 70 1.98 5.88 4.93
CA VAL A 70 1.75 4.50 5.35
C VAL A 70 0.38 4.02 4.88
N ALA A 71 0.32 2.91 4.15
CA ALA A 71 -0.95 2.31 3.73
C ALA A 71 -1.72 1.78 4.95
N ARG A 72 -2.98 2.20 5.10
CA ARG A 72 -3.81 1.84 6.27
C ARG A 72 -5.15 1.23 5.91
N ASN A 73 -5.75 1.66 4.80
CA ASN A 73 -7.00 1.09 4.31
C ASN A 73 -6.84 0.65 2.86
N SER A 74 -7.58 -0.37 2.44
CA SER A 74 -7.72 -0.70 1.03
C SER A 74 -9.15 -0.50 0.56
N PHE A 75 -9.31 -0.22 -0.73
CA PHE A 75 -10.63 -0.13 -1.35
C PHE A 75 -11.24 -1.51 -1.65
N LYS A 76 -10.58 -2.63 -1.26
CA LYS A 76 -11.14 -3.98 -1.41
C LYS A 76 -12.39 -4.21 -0.55
N ASP A 77 -12.60 -3.42 0.50
CA ASP A 77 -13.79 -3.45 1.36
C ASP A 77 -14.98 -2.63 0.83
N LEU A 78 -14.83 -1.91 -0.28
CA LEU A 78 -16.00 -1.43 -1.02
C LEU A 78 -16.57 -2.61 -1.80
N ASN A 79 -17.61 -3.22 -1.24
CA ASN A 79 -18.57 -4.09 -1.94
C ASN A 79 -18.72 -3.66 -3.41
N LEU A 80 -17.97 -4.30 -4.31
CA LEU A 80 -18.39 -4.39 -5.70
C LEU A 80 -19.60 -5.32 -5.64
N PRO A 81 -20.82 -4.85 -6.00
CA PRO A 81 -21.98 -5.72 -6.01
C PRO A 81 -21.64 -6.96 -6.83
N ASN A 82 -21.94 -8.13 -6.25
CA ASN A 82 -21.69 -9.47 -6.77
C ASN A 82 -21.65 -9.50 -8.29
N LYS A 83 -20.56 -10.06 -8.82
CA LYS A 83 -20.49 -10.49 -10.22
C LYS A 83 -21.68 -11.44 -10.44
N VAL A 84 -22.71 -10.95 -11.11
CA VAL A 84 -23.80 -11.77 -11.64
C VAL A 84 -23.19 -12.59 -12.78
N GLU A 85 -23.11 -13.90 -12.55
CA GLU A 85 -23.09 -14.91 -13.61
C GLU A 85 -24.24 -15.88 -13.33
#